data_AF-A0A2T1F5T4-F1
#
_entry.id   AF-A0A2T1F5T4-F1
#
_cell.length_a   1.000
_cell.length_b   1.000
_cell.length_c   1.000
_cell.angle_alpha   90.00
_cell.angle_beta   90.00
_cell.angle_gamma   90.00
#
_symmetry.space_group_name_H-M   'P 1'
#
loop_
_entity.id
_entity.type
_entity.pdbx_description
1 polymer ?
#
loop_
_entity_poly.entity_id
_entity_poly.type
_entity_poly.pdbx_seq_one_letter_code
_entity_poly.pdbx_strand_id
1 'polypeptide(L)'
;MKITTIATTILLLTSLATTAKAENMSHLRQLLSTKSCPQCDLAGVGLVTNNLAGAKLERANLAGANLSQANLAGADLRGANLAGASFNGANLTGADLRGANLNGTDLRSAYLTNANVTGIDVSAAYLDGAIGIPLSLGKAEDFYKWGFADWQKNDFAGAVANYDRAISLNPKFPGAYLARSMAKFRLQNDRGAMEDAMAAERLYFAIADREGTQVAQALIAKIKLASQPTDTNMNPGNGNMVDLFTGLSSMLFRFF
;
A
#
# COMPACT_ATOMS: atom_id res chain seq x y z
N MET A 1 -21.17 77.71 -13.01
CA MET A 1 -19.84 77.07 -13.15
C MET A 1 -19.73 75.97 -12.10
N LYS A 2 -19.83 74.69 -12.48
CA LYS A 2 -19.53 73.53 -11.64
C LYS A 2 -18.82 72.51 -12.53
N ILE A 3 -17.56 72.23 -12.21
CA ILE A 3 -16.75 71.22 -12.89
C ILE A 3 -16.70 70.01 -11.96
N THR A 4 -17.21 68.88 -12.44
CA THR A 4 -17.19 67.59 -11.73
C THR A 4 -16.06 66.75 -12.31
N THR A 5 -15.08 66.40 -11.48
CA THR A 5 -13.93 65.56 -11.85
C THR A 5 -14.27 64.10 -11.52
N ILE A 6 -14.15 63.20 -12.50
CA ILE A 6 -14.32 61.75 -12.31
C ILE A 6 -12.93 61.13 -12.18
N ALA A 7 -12.65 60.52 -11.03
CA ALA A 7 -11.43 59.76 -10.79
C ALA A 7 -11.63 58.31 -11.23
N THR A 8 -10.87 57.87 -12.23
CA THR A 8 -10.85 56.48 -12.72
C THR A 8 -9.71 55.72 -12.03
N THR A 9 -10.07 54.81 -11.13
CA THR A 9 -9.13 53.91 -10.45
C THR A 9 -8.81 52.72 -11.37
N ILE A 10 -7.56 52.59 -11.80
CA ILE A 10 -7.07 51.44 -12.58
C ILE A 10 -6.69 50.33 -11.61
N LEU A 11 -7.42 49.20 -11.67
CA LEU A 11 -7.12 47.99 -10.91
C LEU A 11 -6.12 47.13 -11.71
N LEU A 12 -4.84 47.12 -11.31
CA LEU A 12 -3.86 46.19 -11.87
C LEU A 12 -4.09 44.79 -11.28
N LEU A 13 -4.60 43.87 -12.10
CA LEU A 13 -4.64 42.45 -11.80
C LEU A 13 -3.25 41.85 -12.08
N THR A 14 -2.46 41.60 -11.05
CA THR A 14 -1.25 40.78 -11.15
C THR A 14 -1.65 39.31 -11.16
N SER A 15 -1.61 38.67 -12.34
CA SER A 15 -1.74 37.22 -12.44
C SER A 15 -0.48 36.56 -11.88
N LEU A 16 -0.63 35.81 -10.79
CA LEU A 16 0.37 34.84 -10.34
C LEU A 16 0.38 33.69 -11.35
N ALA A 17 1.18 33.82 -12.40
CA ALA A 17 1.46 32.71 -13.30
C ALA A 17 2.27 31.67 -12.54
N THR A 18 1.62 30.59 -12.10
CA THR A 18 2.34 29.39 -11.66
C THR A 18 3.10 28.85 -12.87
N THR A 19 4.43 28.84 -12.83
CA THR A 19 5.25 28.26 -13.89
C THR A 19 4.96 26.76 -13.95
N ALA A 20 4.14 26.33 -14.91
CA ALA A 20 4.10 24.93 -15.32
C ALA A 20 5.51 24.58 -15.79
N LYS A 21 6.22 23.72 -15.04
CA LYS A 21 7.57 23.30 -15.40
C LYS A 21 7.45 22.51 -16.71
N ALA A 22 7.97 23.06 -17.80
CA ALA A 22 7.85 22.45 -19.12
C ALA A 22 8.58 21.09 -19.13
N GLU A 23 7.94 20.06 -19.68
CA GLU A 23 8.52 18.73 -19.84
C GLU A 23 9.79 18.79 -20.72
N ASN A 24 10.84 18.05 -20.35
CA ASN A 24 12.05 17.98 -21.15
C ASN A 24 11.88 16.99 -22.32
N MET A 25 11.42 17.51 -23.45
CA MET A 25 11.13 16.72 -24.65
C MET A 25 12.36 16.05 -25.27
N SER A 26 13.56 16.59 -25.06
CA SER A 26 14.80 15.99 -25.56
C SER A 26 15.09 14.67 -24.83
N HIS A 27 15.05 14.70 -23.50
CA HIS A 27 15.25 13.50 -22.68
C HIS A 27 14.12 12.49 -22.85
N LEU A 28 12.87 12.95 -22.95
CA LEU A 28 11.75 12.05 -23.22
C LEU A 28 11.96 11.28 -24.54
N ARG A 29 12.34 11.98 -25.62
CA ARG A 29 12.65 11.33 -26.91
C ARG A 29 13.84 10.38 -26.83
N GLN A 30 14.88 10.75 -26.07
CA GLN A 30 16.01 9.86 -25.82
C GLN A 30 15.57 8.58 -25.11
N LEU A 31 14.81 8.68 -24.02
CA LEU A 31 14.30 7.52 -23.30
C LEU A 31 13.44 6.63 -24.19
N LEU A 32 12.50 7.21 -24.94
CA LEU A 32 11.58 6.44 -25.75
C LEU A 32 12.28 5.71 -26.91
N SER A 33 13.30 6.32 -27.50
CA SER A 33 14.05 5.73 -28.63
C SER A 33 15.13 4.75 -28.20
N THR A 34 15.83 4.99 -27.08
CA THR A 34 17.00 4.19 -26.67
C THR A 34 16.79 3.30 -25.46
N LYS A 35 15.72 3.54 -24.68
CA LYS A 35 15.53 2.99 -23.33
C LYS A 35 16.69 3.33 -22.37
N SER A 36 17.49 4.35 -22.66
CA SER A 36 18.65 4.73 -21.84
C SER A 36 18.68 6.24 -21.61
N CYS A 37 18.41 6.63 -20.38
CA CYS A 37 18.38 8.03 -19.95
C CYS A 37 18.89 8.18 -18.50
N PRO A 38 20.14 7.76 -18.20
CA PRO A 38 20.71 7.98 -16.87
C PRO A 38 20.82 9.49 -16.60
N GLN A 39 20.48 9.91 -15.38
CA GLN A 39 20.51 11.30 -14.93
C GLN A 39 19.64 12.28 -15.73
N CYS A 40 18.73 11.78 -16.55
CA CYS A 40 17.83 12.63 -17.32
C CYS A 40 16.82 13.35 -16.42
N ASP A 41 16.55 14.61 -16.75
CA ASP A 41 15.35 15.30 -16.26
C ASP A 41 14.12 14.83 -17.04
N LEU A 42 13.24 14.12 -16.35
CA LEU A 42 11.97 13.56 -16.82
C LEU A 42 10.86 13.93 -15.82
N ALA A 43 11.00 15.05 -15.09
CA ALA A 43 9.98 15.47 -14.15
C ALA A 43 8.65 15.77 -14.85
N GLY A 44 7.55 15.29 -14.27
CA GLY A 44 6.19 15.53 -14.75
C GLY A 44 5.80 14.81 -16.04
N VAL A 45 6.70 14.06 -16.68
CA VAL A 45 6.41 13.47 -18.00
C VAL A 45 5.28 12.43 -17.95
N GLY A 46 4.46 12.39 -19.00
CA GLY A 46 3.49 11.33 -19.25
C GLY A 46 4.12 10.12 -19.95
N LEU A 47 4.20 8.99 -19.23
CA LEU A 47 4.72 7.70 -19.70
C LEU A 47 3.73 6.54 -19.47
N VAL A 48 2.44 6.87 -19.35
CA VAL A 48 1.35 5.89 -19.17
C VAL A 48 1.45 4.79 -20.24
N THR A 49 1.29 3.53 -19.82
CA THR A 49 1.33 2.31 -20.66
C THR A 49 2.58 2.09 -21.51
N ASN A 50 3.63 2.90 -21.35
CA ASN A 50 4.83 2.76 -22.16
C ASN A 50 5.61 1.48 -21.83
N ASN A 51 6.17 0.85 -22.86
CA ASN A 51 7.12 -0.24 -22.67
C ASN A 51 8.52 0.32 -22.39
N LEU A 52 8.97 0.25 -21.16
CA LEU A 52 10.29 0.67 -20.66
C LEU A 52 11.03 -0.50 -20.00
N ALA A 53 10.73 -1.74 -20.40
CA ALA A 53 11.41 -2.92 -19.88
C ALA A 53 12.92 -2.81 -20.11
N GLY A 54 13.70 -3.09 -19.07
CA GLY A 54 15.16 -2.97 -19.07
C GLY A 54 15.70 -1.54 -19.23
N ALA A 55 14.86 -0.50 -19.09
CA ALA A 55 15.31 0.86 -19.28
C ALA A 55 16.36 1.28 -18.24
N LYS A 56 17.38 2.01 -18.69
CA LYS A 56 18.45 2.56 -17.85
C LYS A 56 18.08 3.98 -17.42
N LEU A 57 17.62 4.11 -16.19
CA LEU A 57 17.10 5.34 -15.58
C LEU A 57 17.84 5.66 -14.26
N GLU A 58 19.08 5.17 -14.11
CA GLU A 58 19.92 5.46 -12.94
C GLU A 58 19.98 6.97 -12.69
N ARG A 59 19.62 7.39 -11.47
CA ARG A 59 19.59 8.79 -11.01
C ARG A 59 18.76 9.74 -11.88
N ALA A 60 17.84 9.22 -12.71
CA ALA A 60 16.92 10.04 -13.46
C ALA A 60 15.96 10.78 -12.49
N ASN A 61 15.60 12.01 -12.86
CA ASN A 61 14.59 12.77 -12.14
C ASN A 61 13.21 12.50 -12.77
N LEU A 62 12.40 11.68 -12.11
CA LEU A 62 11.03 11.32 -12.53
C LEU A 62 9.98 11.91 -11.57
N ALA A 63 10.33 12.95 -10.81
CA ALA A 63 9.42 13.56 -9.85
C ALA A 63 8.12 14.00 -10.51
N GLY A 64 6.98 13.55 -9.96
CA GLY A 64 5.65 13.82 -10.50
C GLY A 64 5.34 13.19 -11.86
N ALA A 65 6.21 12.33 -12.41
CA ALA A 65 5.95 11.65 -13.68
C ALA A 65 4.79 10.66 -13.55
N ASN A 66 4.02 10.48 -14.61
CA ASN A 66 2.95 9.49 -14.67
C ASN A 66 3.39 8.27 -15.49
N LEU A 67 3.78 7.21 -14.79
CA LEU A 67 4.15 5.89 -15.34
C LEU A 67 3.06 4.84 -15.06
N SER A 68 1.80 5.25 -14.87
CA SER A 68 0.69 4.31 -14.63
C SER A 68 0.62 3.25 -15.73
N GLN A 69 0.52 1.98 -15.34
CA GLN A 69 0.46 0.82 -16.24
C GLN A 69 1.67 0.67 -17.19
N ALA A 70 2.76 1.41 -16.98
CA ALA A 70 3.97 1.24 -17.77
C ALA A 70 4.65 -0.10 -17.45
N ASN A 71 5.32 -0.67 -18.44
CA ASN A 71 6.15 -1.85 -18.23
C ASN A 71 7.59 -1.42 -17.96
N LEU A 72 8.05 -1.53 -16.71
CA LEU A 72 9.42 -1.26 -16.26
C LEU A 72 10.13 -2.55 -15.78
N ALA A 73 9.71 -3.72 -16.26
CA ALA A 73 10.31 -4.98 -15.85
C ALA A 73 11.83 -4.96 -16.10
N GLY A 74 12.62 -5.24 -15.05
CA GLY A 74 14.08 -5.23 -15.10
C GLY A 74 14.72 -3.85 -15.32
N ALA A 75 13.98 -2.74 -15.18
CA ALA A 75 14.54 -1.39 -15.32
C ALA A 75 15.54 -1.07 -14.20
N ASP A 76 16.57 -0.29 -14.52
CA ASP A 76 17.54 0.26 -13.57
C ASP A 76 17.09 1.66 -13.13
N LEU A 77 16.56 1.77 -11.92
CA LEU A 77 16.08 3.00 -11.29
C LEU A 77 16.94 3.39 -10.08
N ARG A 78 18.18 2.88 -10.00
CA ARG A 78 19.07 3.14 -8.85
C ARG A 78 19.26 4.64 -8.63
N GLY A 79 18.98 5.10 -7.42
CA GLY A 79 19.10 6.51 -7.04
C GLY A 79 18.14 7.47 -7.78
N ALA A 80 17.13 6.98 -8.50
CA ALA A 80 16.17 7.84 -9.20
C ALA A 80 15.32 8.66 -8.22
N ASN A 81 14.96 9.87 -8.61
CA ASN A 81 14.00 10.67 -7.86
C ASN A 81 12.58 10.37 -8.36
N LEU A 82 11.80 9.61 -7.59
CA LEU A 82 10.43 9.19 -7.93
C LEU A 82 9.37 9.94 -7.11
N ALA A 83 9.75 11.02 -6.42
CA ALA A 83 8.87 11.72 -5.51
C ALA A 83 7.58 12.18 -6.19
N GLY A 84 6.43 11.79 -5.63
CA GLY A 84 5.10 12.08 -6.17
C GLY A 84 4.80 11.46 -7.56
N ALA A 85 5.65 10.59 -8.08
CA ALA A 85 5.39 9.90 -9.35
C ALA A 85 4.26 8.87 -9.18
N SER A 86 3.53 8.60 -10.27
CA SER A 86 2.51 7.55 -10.29
C SER A 86 3.02 6.33 -11.06
N PHE A 87 3.06 5.19 -10.38
CA PHE A 87 3.33 3.85 -10.90
C PHE A 87 2.10 2.95 -10.71
N ASN A 88 0.90 3.53 -10.67
CA ASN A 88 -0.32 2.76 -10.43
C ASN A 88 -0.47 1.65 -11.49
N GLY A 89 -0.53 0.39 -11.05
CA GLY A 89 -0.61 -0.76 -11.95
C GLY A 89 0.63 -1.02 -12.81
N ALA A 90 1.76 -0.34 -12.57
CA ALA A 90 2.98 -0.52 -13.35
C ALA A 90 3.66 -1.86 -13.06
N ASN A 91 4.33 -2.42 -14.07
CA ASN A 91 5.13 -3.63 -13.89
C ASN A 91 6.58 -3.26 -13.54
N LEU A 92 6.98 -3.43 -12.29
CA LEU A 92 8.34 -3.23 -11.77
C LEU A 92 9.04 -4.56 -11.45
N THR A 93 8.56 -5.67 -12.03
CA THR A 93 9.12 -7.01 -11.77
C THR A 93 10.61 -7.03 -12.07
N GLY A 94 11.44 -7.39 -11.08
CA GLY A 94 12.90 -7.43 -11.22
C GLY A 94 13.60 -6.08 -11.39
N ALA A 95 12.90 -4.95 -11.25
CA ALA A 95 13.51 -3.62 -11.34
C ALA A 95 14.46 -3.35 -10.16
N ASP A 96 15.52 -2.58 -10.39
CA ASP A 96 16.47 -2.16 -9.34
C ASP A 96 16.17 -0.73 -8.89
N LEU A 97 15.57 -0.59 -7.71
CA LEU A 97 15.19 0.69 -7.10
C LEU A 97 16.14 1.12 -5.97
N ARG A 98 17.33 0.51 -5.83
CA ARG A 98 18.22 0.82 -4.69
C ARG A 98 18.51 2.31 -4.57
N GLY A 99 18.25 2.87 -3.38
CA GLY A 99 18.46 4.29 -3.08
C GLY A 99 17.54 5.26 -3.82
N ALA A 100 16.48 4.79 -4.50
CA ALA A 100 15.50 5.67 -5.10
C ALA A 100 14.67 6.42 -4.04
N ASN A 101 14.25 7.64 -4.34
CA ASN A 101 13.37 8.44 -3.48
C ASN A 101 11.90 8.15 -3.82
N LEU A 102 11.18 7.46 -2.93
CA LEU A 102 9.76 7.09 -3.08
C LEU A 102 8.77 7.99 -2.31
N ASN A 103 9.21 9.17 -1.85
CA ASN A 103 8.33 10.04 -1.06
C ASN A 103 7.05 10.43 -1.84
N GLY A 104 5.88 10.02 -1.35
CA GLY A 104 4.60 10.28 -1.99
C GLY A 104 4.37 9.52 -3.29
N THR A 105 5.21 8.53 -3.64
CA THR A 105 5.06 7.74 -4.87
C THR A 105 3.83 6.85 -4.77
N ASP A 106 3.03 6.82 -5.82
CA ASP A 106 1.87 5.93 -5.93
C ASP A 106 2.26 4.61 -6.59
N LEU A 107 2.47 3.56 -5.78
CA LEU A 107 2.77 2.19 -6.19
C LEU A 107 1.53 1.28 -6.09
N ARG A 108 0.32 1.84 -5.98
CA ARG A 108 -0.89 1.03 -5.82
C ARG A 108 -1.06 0.08 -6.99
N SER A 109 -1.39 -1.18 -6.71
CA SER A 109 -1.52 -2.23 -7.72
C SER A 109 -0.28 -2.51 -8.58
N ALA A 110 0.90 -1.96 -8.23
CA ALA A 110 2.14 -2.24 -8.97
C ALA A 110 2.65 -3.66 -8.72
N TYR A 111 3.38 -4.21 -9.69
CA TYR A 111 4.01 -5.53 -9.58
C TYR A 111 5.48 -5.37 -9.22
N LEU A 112 5.88 -5.77 -8.01
CA LEU A 112 7.22 -5.60 -7.43
C LEU A 112 7.97 -6.92 -7.23
N THR A 113 7.45 -8.04 -7.77
CA THR A 113 8.08 -9.36 -7.64
C THR A 113 9.56 -9.29 -8.03
N ASN A 114 10.46 -9.74 -7.14
CA ASN A 114 11.91 -9.69 -7.32
C ASN A 114 12.54 -8.30 -7.51
N ALA A 115 11.81 -7.20 -7.26
CA ALA A 115 12.38 -5.87 -7.30
C ALA A 115 13.43 -5.68 -6.19
N ASN A 116 14.55 -5.04 -6.50
CA ASN A 116 15.56 -4.70 -5.51
C ASN A 116 15.25 -3.35 -4.89
N VAL A 117 14.82 -3.38 -3.64
CA VAL A 117 14.36 -2.21 -2.89
C VAL A 117 15.26 -1.89 -1.70
N THR A 118 16.51 -2.35 -1.74
CA THR A 118 17.44 -2.14 -0.62
C THR A 118 17.72 -0.65 -0.41
N GLY A 119 17.57 -0.19 0.83
CA GLY A 119 17.89 1.19 1.21
C GLY A 119 16.86 2.23 0.77
N ILE A 120 15.62 1.83 0.49
CA ILE A 120 14.54 2.78 0.19
C ILE A 120 13.59 2.91 1.40
N ASP A 121 13.04 4.11 1.55
CA ASP A 121 11.99 4.42 2.54
C ASP A 121 10.63 4.44 1.85
N VAL A 122 9.70 3.61 2.31
CA VAL A 122 8.32 3.52 1.79
C VAL A 122 7.28 4.06 2.76
N SER A 123 7.69 4.67 3.87
CA SER A 123 6.76 5.21 4.88
C SER A 123 5.75 6.21 4.30
N ALA A 124 6.12 6.90 3.23
CA ALA A 124 5.27 7.85 2.50
C ALA A 124 4.82 7.36 1.12
N ALA A 125 5.06 6.10 0.76
CA ALA A 125 4.62 5.54 -0.52
C ALA A 125 3.25 4.84 -0.37
N TYR A 126 2.43 4.90 -1.42
CA TYR A 126 1.13 4.23 -1.44
C TYR A 126 1.27 2.85 -2.09
N LEU A 127 1.14 1.78 -1.30
CA LEU A 127 1.38 0.39 -1.74
C LEU A 127 0.10 -0.47 -1.77
N ASP A 128 -1.09 0.13 -1.63
CA ASP A 128 -2.35 -0.62 -1.62
C ASP A 128 -2.48 -1.55 -2.84
N GLY A 129 -2.71 -2.84 -2.60
CA GLY A 129 -2.86 -3.85 -3.65
C GLY A 129 -1.59 -4.12 -4.47
N ALA A 130 -0.43 -3.60 -4.09
CA ALA A 130 0.82 -3.95 -4.77
C ALA A 130 1.16 -5.44 -4.56
N ILE A 131 1.64 -6.08 -5.62
CA ILE A 131 1.89 -7.52 -5.66
C ILE A 131 3.39 -7.77 -5.62
N GLY A 132 3.83 -8.76 -4.84
CA GLY A 132 5.24 -9.16 -4.81
C GLY A 132 6.15 -8.20 -4.05
N ILE A 133 5.60 -7.42 -3.11
CA ILE A 133 6.35 -6.52 -2.24
C ILE A 133 7.49 -7.30 -1.55
N PRO A 134 8.77 -6.91 -1.73
CA PRO A 134 9.89 -7.57 -1.07
C PRO A 134 9.78 -7.47 0.46
N LEU A 135 10.11 -8.54 1.18
CA LEU A 135 10.10 -8.55 2.66
C LEU A 135 11.07 -7.53 3.27
N SER A 136 12.11 -7.13 2.53
CA SER A 136 13.04 -6.07 2.94
C SER A 136 12.44 -4.67 2.91
N LEU A 137 11.23 -4.49 2.35
CA LEU A 137 10.65 -3.18 2.08
C LEU A 137 9.93 -2.56 3.29
N GLY A 138 9.55 -3.34 4.29
CA GLY A 138 8.77 -2.83 5.41
C GLY A 138 8.99 -3.64 6.68
N LYS A 139 8.52 -3.11 7.81
CA LYS A 139 8.45 -3.84 9.07
C LYS A 139 7.14 -4.61 9.15
N ALA A 140 7.04 -5.53 10.11
CA ALA A 140 5.84 -6.35 10.28
C ALA A 140 4.57 -5.49 10.45
N GLU A 141 4.69 -4.34 11.10
CA GLU A 141 3.61 -3.38 11.34
C GLU A 141 3.07 -2.76 10.06
N ASP A 142 3.92 -2.51 9.06
CA ASP A 142 3.51 -1.93 7.77
C ASP A 142 2.62 -2.92 7.01
N PHE A 143 3.06 -4.18 6.92
CA PHE A 143 2.27 -5.24 6.31
C PHE A 143 0.98 -5.52 7.07
N TYR A 144 0.98 -5.41 8.40
CA TYR A 144 -0.23 -5.51 9.19
C TYR A 144 -1.24 -4.40 8.85
N LYS A 145 -0.77 -3.15 8.73
CA LYS A 145 -1.61 -2.01 8.32
C LYS A 145 -2.21 -2.18 6.92
N TRP A 146 -1.40 -2.64 5.96
CA TRP A 146 -1.90 -2.92 4.61
C TRP A 146 -2.91 -4.08 4.60
N GLY A 147 -2.67 -5.14 5.38
CA GLY A 147 -3.61 -6.24 5.52
C GLY A 147 -4.95 -5.79 6.11
N PHE A 148 -4.94 -4.83 7.05
CA PHE A 148 -6.15 -4.24 7.58
C PHE A 148 -6.89 -3.37 6.55
N ALA A 149 -6.17 -2.60 5.74
CA ALA A 149 -6.75 -1.82 4.65
C ALA A 149 -7.42 -2.71 3.59
N ASP A 150 -6.82 -3.85 3.26
CA ASP A 150 -7.41 -4.85 2.34
C ASP A 150 -8.66 -5.48 2.95
N TRP A 151 -8.63 -5.82 4.25
CA TRP A 151 -9.78 -6.35 4.98
C TRP A 151 -10.97 -5.39 4.96
N GLN A 152 -10.74 -4.09 5.16
CA GLN A 152 -11.79 -3.06 5.10
C GLN A 152 -12.44 -2.95 3.70
N LYS A 153 -11.69 -3.28 2.65
CA LYS A 153 -12.17 -3.32 1.26
C LYS A 153 -12.87 -4.66 0.92
N ASN A 154 -13.03 -5.56 1.88
CA ASN A 154 -13.47 -6.95 1.70
C ASN A 154 -12.52 -7.81 0.83
N ASP A 155 -11.26 -7.38 0.62
CA ASP A 155 -10.23 -8.20 0.00
C ASP A 155 -9.55 -9.08 1.06
N PHE A 156 -10.23 -10.15 1.46
CA PHE A 156 -9.71 -11.06 2.49
C PHE A 156 -8.49 -11.86 2.02
N ALA A 157 -8.34 -12.11 0.72
CA ALA A 157 -7.19 -12.82 0.18
C ALA A 157 -5.92 -11.94 0.23
N GLY A 158 -6.05 -10.66 -0.19
CA GLY A 158 -5.00 -9.65 -0.03
C GLY A 158 -4.61 -9.45 1.43
N ALA A 159 -5.62 -9.36 2.32
CA ALA A 159 -5.41 -9.26 3.75
C ALA A 159 -4.57 -10.43 4.31
N VAL A 160 -4.93 -11.68 3.98
CA VAL A 160 -4.17 -12.87 4.40
C VAL A 160 -2.73 -12.81 3.90
N ALA A 161 -2.50 -12.46 2.63
CA ALA A 161 -1.16 -12.36 2.07
C ALA A 161 -0.28 -11.30 2.78
N ASN A 162 -0.89 -10.19 3.20
CA ASN A 162 -0.20 -9.17 3.97
C ASN A 162 0.07 -9.60 5.41
N TYR A 163 -0.89 -10.24 6.09
CA TYR A 163 -0.63 -10.80 7.42
C TYR A 163 0.40 -11.93 7.42
N ASP A 164 0.47 -12.75 6.36
CA ASP A 164 1.52 -13.76 6.18
C ASP A 164 2.92 -13.13 6.16
N ARG A 165 3.07 -12.00 5.48
CA ARG A 165 4.32 -11.22 5.45
C ARG A 165 4.64 -10.63 6.83
N ALA A 166 3.65 -10.04 7.50
CA ALA A 166 3.80 -9.49 8.85
C ALA A 166 4.30 -10.56 9.84
N ILE A 167 3.69 -11.75 9.82
CA ILE A 167 4.05 -12.88 10.69
C ILE A 167 5.43 -13.44 10.34
N SER A 168 5.79 -13.47 9.05
CA SER A 168 7.12 -13.91 8.62
C SER A 168 8.24 -12.98 9.13
N LEU A 169 7.96 -11.67 9.22
CA LEU A 169 8.88 -10.68 9.76
C LEU A 169 8.91 -10.66 11.29
N ASN A 170 7.75 -10.85 11.93
CA ASN A 170 7.62 -10.93 13.39
C ASN A 170 6.69 -12.10 13.81
N PRO A 171 7.26 -13.30 14.07
CA PRO A 171 6.47 -14.46 14.51
C PRO A 171 5.84 -14.29 15.90
N LYS A 172 6.22 -13.27 16.67
CA LYS A 172 5.66 -12.95 17.99
C LYS A 172 4.65 -11.79 17.91
N PHE A 173 3.94 -11.66 16.79
CA PHE A 173 2.96 -10.60 16.57
C PHE A 173 1.51 -11.12 16.73
N PRO A 174 0.95 -11.14 17.96
CA PRO A 174 -0.36 -11.74 18.22
C PRO A 174 -1.49 -11.10 17.39
N GLY A 175 -1.45 -9.77 17.20
CA GLY A 175 -2.46 -9.04 16.41
C GLY A 175 -2.53 -9.49 14.95
N ALA A 176 -1.39 -9.82 14.34
CA ALA A 176 -1.37 -10.31 12.96
C ALA A 176 -1.99 -11.71 12.83
N TYR A 177 -1.75 -12.61 13.78
CA TYR A 177 -2.43 -13.91 13.84
C TYR A 177 -3.93 -13.74 14.02
N LEU A 178 -4.37 -12.88 14.95
CA LEU A 178 -5.78 -12.64 15.21
C LEU A 178 -6.50 -12.10 13.96
N ALA A 179 -5.90 -11.10 13.30
CA ALA A 179 -6.47 -10.51 12.08
C ALA A 179 -6.47 -11.50 10.90
N ARG A 180 -5.42 -12.31 10.75
CA ARG A 180 -5.36 -13.36 9.72
C ARG A 180 -6.39 -14.45 9.97
N SER A 181 -6.62 -14.84 11.22
CA SER A 181 -7.69 -15.76 11.61
C SER A 181 -9.05 -15.28 11.09
N MET A 182 -9.37 -14.01 11.35
CA MET A 182 -10.63 -13.40 10.93
C MET A 182 -10.76 -13.37 9.40
N ALA A 183 -9.70 -13.01 8.68
CA ALA A 183 -9.69 -13.01 7.23
C ALA A 183 -9.88 -14.43 6.65
N LYS A 184 -9.19 -15.44 7.20
CA LYS A 184 -9.35 -16.85 6.82
C LYS A 184 -10.75 -17.39 7.09
N PHE A 185 -11.37 -17.00 8.21
CA PHE A 185 -12.75 -17.38 8.53
C PHE A 185 -13.74 -16.81 7.49
N ARG A 186 -13.55 -15.57 7.05
CA ARG A 186 -14.35 -14.97 5.96
C ARG A 186 -14.17 -15.67 4.62
N LEU A 187 -13.01 -16.32 4.41
CA LEU A 187 -12.72 -17.18 3.26
C LEU A 187 -13.17 -18.63 3.45
N GLN A 188 -13.96 -18.94 4.49
CA GLN A 188 -14.41 -20.30 4.83
C GLN A 188 -13.27 -21.30 5.10
N ASN A 189 -12.07 -20.78 5.43
CA ASN A 189 -10.94 -21.59 5.88
C ASN A 189 -10.98 -21.70 7.41
N ASP A 190 -11.98 -22.40 7.92
CA ASP A 190 -12.26 -22.53 9.36
C ASP A 190 -11.09 -23.17 10.12
N ARG A 191 -10.45 -24.17 9.52
CA ARG A 191 -9.28 -24.84 10.10
C ARG A 191 -8.12 -23.86 10.28
N GLY A 192 -7.76 -23.15 9.20
CA GLY A 192 -6.67 -22.17 9.26
C GLY A 192 -7.00 -20.98 10.17
N ALA A 193 -8.28 -20.59 10.24
CA ALA A 193 -8.74 -19.57 11.17
C ALA A 193 -8.58 -20.02 12.63
N MET A 194 -8.97 -21.26 12.95
CA MET A 194 -8.81 -21.84 14.28
C MET A 194 -7.34 -21.90 14.71
N GLU A 195 -6.47 -22.39 13.82
CA GLU A 195 -5.03 -22.48 14.07
C GLU A 195 -4.43 -21.10 14.41
N ASP A 196 -4.80 -20.06 13.66
CA ASP A 196 -4.35 -18.69 13.90
C ASP A 196 -4.93 -18.08 15.18
N ALA A 197 -6.20 -18.34 15.50
CA ALA A 197 -6.82 -17.82 16.73
C ALA A 197 -6.16 -18.42 17.99
N MET A 198 -5.86 -19.72 17.97
CA MET A 198 -5.12 -20.39 19.05
C MET A 198 -3.66 -19.93 19.15
N ALA A 199 -3.03 -19.55 18.03
CA ALA A 199 -1.71 -18.93 18.06
C ALA A 199 -1.76 -17.53 18.70
N ALA A 200 -2.74 -16.71 18.31
CA ALA A 200 -2.96 -15.39 18.89
C ALA A 200 -3.22 -15.45 20.40
N GLU A 201 -4.10 -16.36 20.86
CA GLU A 201 -4.39 -16.56 22.29
C GLU A 201 -3.12 -16.85 23.09
N ARG A 202 -2.31 -17.82 22.65
CA ARG A 202 -1.05 -18.19 23.31
C ARG A 202 -0.07 -17.02 23.37
N LEU A 203 0.04 -16.24 22.29
CA LEU A 203 0.94 -15.09 22.23
C LEU A 203 0.47 -13.94 23.14
N TYR A 204 -0.83 -13.62 23.15
CA TYR A 204 -1.39 -12.61 24.06
C TYR A 204 -1.24 -13.02 25.53
N PHE A 205 -1.47 -14.30 25.84
CA PHE A 205 -1.28 -14.84 27.19
C PHE A 205 0.20 -14.71 27.63
N ALA A 206 1.14 -15.01 26.74
CA ALA A 206 2.57 -14.93 27.02
C ALA A 206 3.06 -13.50 27.35
N ILE A 207 2.39 -12.47 26.84
CA ILE A 207 2.69 -11.05 27.14
C ILE A 207 1.78 -10.46 28.22
N ALA A 208 0.99 -11.30 28.90
CA ALA A 208 0.02 -10.91 29.93
C ALA A 208 -1.04 -9.89 29.47
N ASP A 209 -1.35 -9.85 28.17
CA ASP A 209 -2.42 -9.03 27.61
C ASP A 209 -3.77 -9.76 27.78
N ARG A 210 -4.39 -9.56 28.95
CA ARG A 210 -5.66 -10.23 29.31
C ARG A 210 -6.78 -9.95 28.32
N GLU A 211 -6.86 -8.71 27.83
CA GLU A 211 -7.90 -8.31 26.91
C GLU A 211 -7.69 -8.99 25.56
N GLY A 212 -6.44 -9.03 25.06
CA GLY A 212 -6.07 -9.75 23.85
C GLY A 212 -6.39 -11.25 23.93
N THR A 213 -6.08 -11.87 25.07
CA THR A 213 -6.42 -13.27 25.35
C THR A 213 -7.93 -13.51 25.30
N GLN A 214 -8.74 -12.67 25.95
CA GLN A 214 -10.20 -12.80 25.96
C GLN A 214 -10.79 -12.68 24.55
N VAL A 215 -10.28 -11.74 23.76
CA VAL A 215 -10.70 -11.55 22.38
C VAL A 215 -10.38 -12.78 21.52
N ALA A 216 -9.17 -13.34 21.64
CA ALA A 216 -8.80 -14.56 20.92
C ALA A 216 -9.68 -15.76 21.34
N GLN A 217 -9.98 -15.90 22.64
CA GLN A 217 -10.88 -16.94 23.16
C GLN A 217 -12.30 -16.80 22.63
N ALA A 218 -12.84 -15.59 22.59
CA ALA A 218 -14.15 -15.32 22.02
C ALA A 218 -14.20 -15.68 20.52
N LEU A 219 -13.14 -15.38 19.77
CA LEU A 219 -13.03 -15.77 18.36
C LEU A 219 -12.98 -17.30 18.20
N ILE A 220 -12.18 -18.01 19.00
CA ILE A 220 -12.11 -19.48 19.02
C ILE A 220 -13.50 -20.09 19.24
N ALA A 221 -14.23 -19.60 20.24
CA ALA A 221 -15.59 -20.09 20.55
C ALA A 221 -16.55 -19.90 19.37
N LYS A 222 -16.47 -18.75 18.68
CA LYS A 222 -17.31 -18.46 17.51
C LYS A 222 -16.99 -19.34 16.31
N ILE A 223 -15.70 -19.54 16.01
CA ILE A 223 -15.32 -20.44 14.90
C ILE A 223 -15.82 -21.86 15.20
N LYS A 224 -15.66 -22.36 16.44
CA LYS A 224 -16.19 -23.68 16.84
C LYS A 224 -17.69 -23.81 16.63
N LEU A 225 -18.46 -22.78 17.01
CA LEU A 225 -19.91 -22.79 16.85
C LEU A 225 -20.33 -22.80 15.38
N ALA A 226 -19.64 -22.02 14.54
CA ALA A 226 -19.92 -21.94 13.11
C ALA A 226 -19.56 -23.23 12.34
N SER A 227 -18.54 -23.96 12.79
CA SER A 227 -18.12 -25.22 12.16
C SER A 227 -18.92 -26.44 12.61
N GLN A 228 -19.92 -26.30 13.50
CA GLN A 228 -20.86 -27.38 13.82
C GLN A 228 -21.93 -27.50 12.72
N PRO A 229 -22.29 -28.73 12.30
CA PRO A 229 -23.40 -28.92 11.37
C PRO A 229 -24.68 -28.42 12.03
N THR A 230 -25.27 -27.34 11.52
CA THR A 230 -26.52 -26.79 12.03
C THR A 230 -27.67 -27.74 11.77
N ASP A 231 -28.36 -28.17 12.82
CA ASP A 231 -29.74 -28.65 12.71
C ASP A 231 -30.57 -27.57 12.01
N THR A 232 -31.37 -27.98 11.04
CA THR A 232 -32.11 -27.11 10.11
C THR A 232 -33.21 -26.32 10.82
N ASN A 233 -32.89 -25.28 11.59
CA ASN A 233 -33.82 -24.20 11.94
C ASN A 233 -33.22 -22.96 12.65
N MET A 234 -32.02 -22.50 12.26
CA MET A 234 -31.59 -21.15 12.65
C MET A 234 -31.09 -20.37 11.44
N ASN A 235 -31.76 -19.24 11.21
CA ASN A 235 -31.39 -18.20 10.26
C ASN A 235 -29.93 -17.76 10.54
N PRO A 236 -28.96 -17.91 9.61
CA PRO A 236 -27.58 -17.47 9.80
C PRO A 236 -27.52 -15.95 9.59
N GLY A 237 -28.27 -15.21 10.41
CA GLY A 237 -28.47 -13.77 10.26
C GLY A 237 -27.58 -13.00 11.23
N ASN A 238 -26.44 -12.52 10.73
CA ASN A 238 -25.86 -11.18 10.94
C ASN A 238 -25.74 -10.54 12.35
N GLY A 239 -26.13 -11.18 13.44
CA GLY A 239 -26.02 -10.66 14.80
C GLY A 239 -24.74 -11.12 15.49
N ASN A 240 -24.04 -10.23 16.20
CA ASN A 240 -22.86 -10.45 17.06
C ASN A 240 -21.47 -10.47 16.37
N MET A 241 -21.34 -10.56 15.06
CA MET A 241 -20.01 -10.43 14.42
C MET A 241 -19.52 -8.98 14.55
N VAL A 242 -20.37 -8.00 14.19
CA VAL A 242 -20.09 -6.56 14.28
C VAL A 242 -19.67 -6.12 15.70
N ASP A 243 -20.27 -6.67 16.75
CA ASP A 243 -19.93 -6.30 18.15
C ASP A 243 -18.59 -6.86 18.63
N LEU A 244 -18.16 -8.01 18.09
CA LEU A 244 -16.78 -8.46 18.27
C LEU A 244 -15.83 -7.49 17.54
N PHE A 245 -16.22 -7.03 16.34
CA PHE A 245 -15.43 -6.13 15.52
C PHE A 245 -15.32 -4.70 16.07
N THR A 246 -16.34 -4.17 16.75
CA THR A 246 -16.26 -2.85 17.42
C THR A 246 -15.29 -2.89 18.59
N GLY A 247 -15.30 -3.95 19.42
CA GLY A 247 -14.29 -4.16 20.47
C GLY A 247 -12.89 -4.51 19.94
N LEU A 248 -12.81 -5.13 18.76
CA LEU A 248 -11.54 -5.40 18.06
C LEU A 248 -10.97 -4.15 17.39
N SER A 249 -11.80 -3.20 16.97
CA SER A 249 -11.30 -1.96 16.38
C SER A 249 -10.32 -1.26 17.33
N SER A 250 -10.65 -1.17 18.63
CA SER A 250 -9.75 -0.62 19.65
C SER A 250 -8.47 -1.42 19.86
N MET A 251 -8.45 -2.72 19.58
CA MET A 251 -7.24 -3.57 19.61
C MET A 251 -6.37 -3.42 18.37
N LEU A 252 -7.00 -3.37 17.19
CA LEU A 252 -6.37 -3.15 15.90
C LEU A 252 -5.74 -1.75 15.83
N PHE A 253 -6.33 -0.77 16.54
CA PHE A 253 -5.80 0.59 16.70
C PHE A 253 -4.66 0.73 17.71
N ARG A 254 -4.35 -0.27 18.57
CA ARG A 254 -3.23 -0.17 19.54
C ARG A 254 -1.84 -0.02 18.89
N PHE A 255 -1.74 -0.32 17.60
CA PHE A 255 -0.51 -0.26 16.82
C PHE A 255 -0.49 0.91 15.82
N PHE A 256 -1.39 1.87 16.00
CA PHE A 256 -1.41 3.17 15.32
C PHE A 256 -1.05 4.29 16.28
#